data_AF-A0A965B1R0-F1
#
_entry.id   AF-A0A965B1R0-F1
#
_cell.length_a   1.000
_cell.length_b   1.000
_cell.length_c   1.000
_cell.angle_alpha   90.00
_cell.angle_beta   90.00
_cell.angle_gamma   90.00
#
_symmetry.space_group_name_H-M   'P 1'
#
loop_
_entity.id
_entity.type
_entity.pdbx_description
1 polymer ?
#
loop_
_entity_poly.entity_id
_entity_poly.type
_entity_poly.pdbx_seq_one_letter_code
_entity_poly.pdbx_strand_id
1 'polypeptide(L)'
;MLVEKLKTLDFTKRWRVTVTDAKLNRSLEQNERLWELYTSIGQHLGIEKDKIHELMGYKFLRYQTEIAGMPVELIKSTTKLTTSEMTEYQQQVEVWAQTMGWGWDY
;
A
#
# COMPACT_ATOMS: atom_id res chain seq x y z
N MET A 1 6.12 14.64 22.84
CA MET A 1 6.05 13.18 23.08
C MET A 1 4.60 12.69 23.06
N LEU A 2 4.32 11.42 22.69
CA LEU A 2 2.96 10.86 22.58
C LEU A 2 2.12 11.09 23.86
N VAL A 3 2.76 10.97 25.02
CA VAL A 3 2.17 11.18 26.35
C VAL A 3 1.66 12.61 26.54
N GLU A 4 2.32 13.61 25.95
CA GLU A 4 1.89 15.02 26.05
C GLU A 4 0.66 15.29 25.19
N LYS A 5 0.58 14.67 23.99
CA LYS A 5 -0.60 14.77 23.12
C LYS A 5 -1.84 14.10 23.69
N LEU A 6 -1.68 13.06 24.50
CA LEU A 6 -2.79 12.40 25.19
C LEU A 6 -3.37 13.28 26.31
N LYS A 7 -2.55 14.10 26.96
CA LYS A 7 -2.98 15.01 28.05
C LYS A 7 -3.80 16.20 27.57
N THR A 8 -3.67 16.56 26.29
CA THR A 8 -4.43 17.66 25.67
C THR A 8 -5.74 17.19 25.04
N LEU A 9 -6.11 15.91 25.17
CA LEU A 9 -7.36 15.39 24.64
C LEU A 9 -8.55 15.80 25.50
N ASP A 10 -9.65 16.09 24.82
CA ASP A 10 -10.89 16.48 25.46
C ASP A 10 -11.59 15.24 26.05
N PHE A 11 -11.56 15.10 27.38
CA PHE A 11 -12.08 13.92 28.10
C PHE A 11 -13.61 13.74 28.00
N THR A 12 -14.31 14.73 27.43
CA THR A 12 -15.75 14.69 27.16
C THR A 12 -16.10 13.83 25.94
N LYS A 13 -15.12 13.43 25.13
CA LYS A 13 -15.31 12.57 23.94
C LYS A 13 -14.73 11.18 24.16
N ARG A 14 -15.32 10.17 23.50
CA ARG A 14 -14.76 8.81 23.49
C ARG A 14 -13.60 8.72 22.51
N TRP A 15 -12.40 8.60 23.06
CA TRP A 15 -11.19 8.34 22.28
C TRP A 15 -10.84 6.85 22.30
N ARG A 16 -10.47 6.29 21.15
CA ARG A 16 -9.88 4.96 21.04
C ARG A 16 -8.42 5.14 20.66
N VAL A 17 -7.51 4.74 21.55
CA VAL A 17 -6.07 4.74 21.30
C VAL A 17 -5.64 3.29 21.12
N THR A 18 -5.29 2.92 19.89
CA THR A 18 -4.74 1.60 19.58
C THR A 18 -3.23 1.72 19.49
N VAL A 19 -2.52 1.27 20.53
CA VAL A 19 -1.07 1.12 20.49
C VAL A 19 -0.78 -0.32 20.12
N THR A 20 -0.08 -0.53 19.02
CA THR A 20 0.33 -1.84 18.53
C THR A 20 1.83 -1.86 18.45
N ASP A 21 2.42 -3.00 18.80
CA ASP A 21 3.85 -3.25 18.65
C ASP A 21 4.29 -2.90 17.23
N ALA A 22 5.44 -2.25 17.09
CA ALA A 22 6.01 -1.89 15.79
C ALA A 22 6.45 -3.17 15.07
N LYS A 23 5.50 -3.96 14.59
CA LYS A 23 5.76 -4.97 13.59
C LYS A 23 6.34 -4.22 12.41
N LEU A 24 7.57 -4.57 12.06
CA LEU A 24 8.30 -4.23 10.83
C LEU A 24 7.55 -4.70 9.55
N ASN A 25 6.22 -4.73 9.57
CA ASN A 25 5.38 -5.11 8.44
C ASN A 25 5.11 -3.95 7.50
N ARG A 26 5.35 -2.70 7.92
CA ARG A 26 5.39 -1.50 7.06
C ARG A 26 5.89 -0.32 7.88
N SER A 27 6.95 0.36 7.44
CA SER A 27 7.10 1.77 7.81
C SER A 27 5.94 2.52 7.13
N LEU A 28 5.21 3.36 7.88
CA LEU A 28 4.17 4.25 7.33
C LEU A 28 4.67 4.96 6.06
N GLU A 29 5.94 5.36 6.08
CA GLU A 29 6.70 5.95 4.99
C GLU A 29 6.68 5.12 3.69
N GLN A 30 6.77 3.79 3.74
CA GLN A 30 6.73 2.95 2.54
C GLN A 30 5.33 2.90 1.93
N ASN A 31 4.30 2.95 2.77
CA ASN A 31 2.93 3.02 2.28
C ASN A 31 2.67 4.40 1.67
N GLU A 32 3.09 5.48 2.34
CA GLU A 32 3.00 6.85 1.82
C GLU A 32 3.69 6.97 0.45
N ARG A 33 4.94 6.52 0.33
CA ARG A 33 5.68 6.51 -0.94
C ARG A 33 4.96 5.77 -2.06
N LEU A 34 4.36 4.61 -1.74
CA LEU A 34 3.61 3.82 -2.71
C LEU A 34 2.30 4.51 -3.15
N TRP A 35 1.64 5.25 -2.25
CA TRP A 35 0.49 6.09 -2.61
C TRP A 35 0.88 7.30 -3.46
N GLU A 36 2.03 7.91 -3.19
CA GLU A 36 2.61 8.96 -4.03
C GLU A 36 2.93 8.43 -5.43
N LEU A 37 3.55 7.25 -5.50
CA LEU A 37 3.84 6.55 -6.76
C LEU A 37 2.56 6.37 -7.59
N TYR A 38 1.49 5.82 -7.01
CA TYR A 38 0.22 5.66 -7.70
C TYR A 38 -0.41 6.97 -8.14
N THR A 39 -0.24 8.03 -7.34
CA THR A 39 -0.76 9.35 -7.67
C THR A 39 -0.02 9.93 -8.87
N SER A 40 1.32 9.88 -8.89
CA SER A 40 2.13 10.32 -10.03
C SER A 40 1.84 9.52 -11.29
N ILE A 41 1.76 8.19 -11.17
CA ILE A 41 1.41 7.30 -12.30
C ILE A 41 0.00 7.63 -12.80
N GLY A 42 -0.95 7.79 -11.89
CA GLY A 42 -2.33 8.13 -12.20
C GLY A 42 -2.47 9.47 -12.90
N GLN A 43 -1.73 10.49 -12.45
CA GLN A 43 -1.68 11.81 -13.10
C GLN A 43 -1.13 11.72 -14.53
N HIS A 44 -0.11 10.91 -14.76
CA HIS A 44 0.49 10.73 -16.09
C HIS A 44 -0.41 9.93 -17.03
N LEU A 45 -1.05 8.86 -16.54
CA LEU A 45 -1.94 8.01 -17.34
C LEU A 45 -3.37 8.56 -17.45
N GLY A 46 -3.73 9.59 -16.68
CA GLY A 46 -5.10 10.08 -16.57
C GLY A 46 -6.04 9.11 -15.85
N ILE A 47 -5.50 8.25 -14.99
CA ILE A 47 -6.24 7.21 -14.25
C ILE A 47 -6.25 7.57 -12.77
N GLU A 48 -7.37 7.35 -12.08
CA GLU A 48 -7.41 7.55 -10.63
C GLU A 48 -6.46 6.60 -9.90
N LYS A 49 -5.80 7.13 -8.85
CA LYS A 49 -4.87 6.38 -7.99
C LYS A 49 -5.46 5.07 -7.46
N ASP A 50 -6.77 5.01 -7.21
CA ASP A 50 -7.46 3.82 -6.70
C ASP A 50 -7.52 2.71 -7.76
N LYS A 51 -7.80 3.08 -9.01
CA LYS A 51 -7.73 2.16 -10.15
C LYS A 51 -6.31 1.67 -10.42
N ILE A 52 -5.29 2.53 -10.26
CA ILE A 52 -3.89 2.09 -10.35
C ILE A 52 -3.58 1.09 -9.23
N HIS A 53 -4.04 1.36 -7.99
CA HIS A 53 -3.88 0.43 -6.88
C HIS A 53 -4.50 -0.94 -7.19
N GLU A 54 -5.75 -0.97 -7.66
CA GLU A 54 -6.43 -2.21 -8.05
C GLU A 54 -5.71 -2.93 -9.19
N LEU A 55 -5.26 -2.20 -10.21
CA LEU A 55 -4.58 -2.77 -11.37
C LEU A 55 -3.23 -3.38 -11.00
N MET A 56 -2.45 -2.69 -10.17
CA MET A 56 -1.17 -3.20 -9.67
C MET A 56 -1.37 -4.38 -8.73
N GLY A 57 -2.41 -4.35 -7.88
CA GLY A 57 -2.79 -5.49 -7.05
C GLY A 57 -3.17 -6.71 -7.88
N TYR A 58 -4.00 -6.54 -8.90
CA TYR A 58 -4.37 -7.63 -9.81
C TYR A 58 -3.16 -8.18 -10.57
N LYS A 59 -2.25 -7.30 -11.00
CA LYS A 59 -1.11 -7.69 -11.84
C LYS A 59 0.00 -8.38 -11.07
N PHE A 60 0.31 -7.92 -9.86
CA PHE A 60 1.48 -8.36 -9.10
C PHE A 60 1.15 -9.14 -7.83
N LEU A 61 -0.09 -9.08 -7.33
CA LEU A 61 -0.53 -9.76 -6.11
C LEU A 61 -1.56 -10.87 -6.36
N ARG A 62 -1.88 -11.16 -7.62
CA ARG A 62 -2.63 -12.37 -7.98
C ARG A 62 -1.81 -13.61 -7.62
N TYR A 63 -2.42 -14.51 -6.87
CA TYR A 63 -1.88 -15.84 -6.63
C TYR A 63 -2.97 -16.87 -6.83
N GLN A 64 -2.61 -17.99 -7.44
CA GLN A 64 -3.49 -19.15 -7.52
C GLN A 64 -3.35 -19.95 -6.24
N THR A 65 -4.48 -20.25 -5.60
CA THR A 65 -4.52 -21.16 -4.48
C THR A 65 -5.66 -22.14 -4.66
N GLU A 66 -5.52 -23.34 -4.13
CA GLU A 66 -6.55 -24.37 -4.22
C GLU A 66 -7.36 -24.32 -2.93
N ILE A 67 -8.65 -23.98 -3.04
CA ILE A 67 -9.58 -24.04 -1.91
C ILE A 67 -10.59 -25.13 -2.22
N ALA A 68 -10.61 -26.16 -1.37
CA ALA A 68 -11.53 -27.30 -1.48
C ALA A 68 -11.48 -28.01 -2.85
N GLY A 69 -10.28 -28.20 -3.42
CA GLY A 69 -10.11 -28.89 -4.71
C GLY A 69 -10.47 -28.06 -5.94
N MET A 70 -10.78 -26.76 -5.76
CA MET A 70 -11.01 -25.82 -6.85
C MET A 70 -9.86 -24.80 -6.91
N PRO A 71 -9.23 -24.61 -8.08
CA PRO A 71 -8.25 -23.54 -8.25
C PRO A 71 -8.99 -22.20 -8.24
N VAL A 72 -8.69 -21.37 -7.23
CA VAL A 72 -9.22 -20.02 -7.10
C VAL A 72 -8.09 -19.00 -7.22
N GLU A 73 -8.34 -17.96 -8.00
CA GLU A 73 -7.43 -16.82 -8.12
C GLU A 73 -7.79 -15.79 -7.06
N LEU A 74 -6.88 -15.57 -6.11
CA LEU A 74 -7.04 -14.57 -5.06
C LEU A 74 -6.00 -13.47 -5.23
N ILE A 75 -6.38 -12.26 -4.84
CA ILE A 75 -5.48 -11.11 -4.79
C ILE A 75 -5.04 -10.94 -3.35
N LYS A 76 -3.73 -11.06 -3.07
CA LYS A 76 -3.18 -10.73 -1.76
C LYS A 76 -3.38 -9.25 -1.52
N SER A 77 -4.00 -8.87 -0.39
CA SER A 77 -4.04 -7.47 0.01
C SER A 77 -2.62 -6.98 0.25
N THR A 78 -2.27 -5.83 -0.34
CA THR A 78 -0.98 -5.18 -0.10
C THR A 78 -0.67 -5.09 1.39
N THR A 79 -1.68 -4.84 2.22
CA THR A 79 -1.63 -4.73 3.69
C THR A 79 -1.03 -5.94 4.42
N LYS A 80 -0.95 -7.12 3.79
CA LYS A 80 -0.35 -8.33 4.38
C LYS A 80 1.09 -8.60 3.92
N LEU A 81 1.62 -7.80 2.99
CA LEU A 81 3.00 -7.94 2.50
C LEU A 81 3.99 -7.52 3.57
N THR A 82 5.12 -8.24 3.63
CA THR A 82 6.29 -7.85 4.41
C THR A 82 7.02 -6.67 3.78
N THR A 83 7.92 -6.04 4.53
CA THR A 83 8.75 -4.90 4.07
C THR A 83 9.56 -5.22 2.80
N SER A 84 10.09 -6.45 2.68
CA SER A 84 10.82 -6.91 1.50
C SER A 84 9.89 -7.07 0.30
N GLU A 85 8.76 -7.78 0.47
CA GLU A 85 7.75 -7.96 -0.58
C GLU A 85 7.18 -6.62 -1.06
N MET A 86 7.03 -5.64 -0.16
CA MET A 86 6.55 -4.30 -0.51
C MET A 86 7.58 -3.49 -1.29
N THR A 87 8.87 -3.70 -1.06
CA THR A 87 9.95 -3.07 -1.84
C THR A 87 9.99 -3.66 -3.25
N GLU A 88 9.96 -4.99 -3.38
CA GLU A 88 9.88 -5.66 -4.68
C GLU A 88 8.61 -5.26 -5.45
N TYR A 89 7.49 -5.15 -4.74
CA TYR A 89 6.24 -4.71 -5.33
C TYR A 89 6.34 -3.25 -5.86
N GLN A 90 6.88 -2.32 -5.06
CA GLN A 90 7.10 -0.94 -5.51
C GLN A 90 7.99 -0.89 -6.76
N GLN A 91 9.09 -1.63 -6.76
CA GLN A 91 10.00 -1.71 -7.89
C GLN A 91 9.30 -2.26 -9.15
N GLN A 92 8.44 -3.27 -9.01
CA GLN A 92 7.66 -3.79 -10.13
C GLN A 92 6.64 -2.78 -10.68
N VAL A 93 6.02 -1.99 -9.80
CA VAL A 93 5.11 -0.90 -10.20
C VAL A 93 5.90 0.20 -10.92
N GLU A 94 7.07 0.59 -10.42
CA GLU A 94 7.95 1.58 -11.05
C GLU A 94 8.39 1.13 -12.45
N VAL A 95 8.87 -0.12 -12.59
CA VAL A 95 9.28 -0.68 -13.90
C VAL A 95 8.11 -0.75 -14.89
N TRP A 96 6.92 -1.13 -14.41
CA TRP A 96 5.72 -1.13 -15.25
C TRP A 96 5.35 0.29 -15.70
N ALA A 97 5.41 1.25 -14.79
CA ALA A 97 5.13 2.63 -15.10
C ALA A 97 6.15 3.21 -16.09
N GLN A 98 7.44 2.90 -15.93
CA GLN A 98 8.49 3.21 -16.92
C GLN A 98 8.21 2.63 -18.30
N THR A 99 7.67 1.41 -18.37
CA THR A 99 7.24 0.81 -19.64
C THR A 99 6.10 1.58 -20.31
N MET A 100 5.27 2.26 -19.51
CA MET A 100 4.17 3.10 -19.99
C MET A 100 4.59 4.55 -20.30
N GLY A 101 5.89 4.87 -20.19
CA GLY A 101 6.42 6.22 -20.40
C GLY A 101 6.39 7.13 -19.16
N TRP A 102 6.00 6.58 -18.00
CA TRP A 102 6.05 7.31 -16.74
C TRP A 102 7.45 7.28 -16.14
N GLY A 103 7.93 8.43 -15.68
CA GLY A 103 9.17 8.54 -14.92
C GLY A 103 9.02 9.59 -13.82
N TRP A 104 9.85 9.51 -12.78
CA TRP A 104 10.00 10.62 -11.85
C TRP A 104 10.59 11.80 -12.63
N ASP A 105 9.80 12.86 -12.77
CA ASP A 105 10.29 14.16 -13.21
C ASP A 105 11.13 14.71 -12.05
N TYR A 106 12.46 14.66 -12.20
CA TYR A 106 13.42 15.15 -11.20
C TYR A 106 13.98 16.50 -11.64
#